data_AF-U5WYE1-F1
#
_entry.id   AF-U5WYE1-F1
#
_cell.length_a   1.000
_cell.length_b   1.000
_cell.length_c   1.000
_cell.angle_alpha   90.00
_cell.angle_beta   90.00
_cell.angle_gamma   90.00
#
_symmetry.space_group_name_H-M   'P 1'
#
loop_
_entity.id
_entity.type
_entity.pdbx_description
1 polymer ?
#
loop_
_entity_poly.entity_id
_entity_poly.type
_entity_poly.pdbx_seq_one_letter_code
_entity_poly.pdbx_strand_id
1 'polypeptide(L)' 'MADVSLDMQERLELCDLFDELGPSVPTLLEGWTAHDLAAHIVLRERDLAAGV' A
#
# COMPACT_ATOMS: atom_id res chain seq x y z
N MET A 1 8.74 -19.81 -15.63
CA MET A 1 8.45 -18.55 -14.93
C MET A 1 8.01 -18.97 -13.55
N ALA A 2 8.81 -18.73 -12.51
CA ALA A 2 8.35 -19.00 -11.15
C ALA A 2 7.05 -18.22 -10.99
N ASP A 3 5.99 -18.93 -10.62
CA ASP A 3 4.73 -18.30 -10.20
C ASP A 3 5.10 -17.32 -9.10
N VAL A 4 4.91 -16.02 -9.37
CA VAL A 4 5.16 -14.99 -8.36
C VAL A 4 4.23 -15.32 -7.21
N SER A 5 4.78 -15.47 -6.00
CA SER A 5 3.95 -15.73 -4.82
C SER A 5 2.84 -14.67 -4.76
N LEU A 6 1.62 -15.10 -4.43
CA LEU A 6 0.43 -14.24 -4.37
C LEU A 6 0.72 -12.92 -3.62
N ASP A 7 1.41 -12.98 -2.49
CA ASP A 7 1.77 -11.82 -1.66
C ASP A 7 2.61 -10.78 -2.43
N MET A 8 3.54 -11.25 -3.27
CA MET A 8 4.36 -10.39 -4.13
C MET A 8 3.53 -9.80 -5.28
N GLN A 9 2.59 -10.56 -5.83
CA GLN A 9 1.70 -10.07 -6.89
C GLN A 9 0.76 -8.98 -6.36
N GLU A 10 0.13 -9.20 -5.21
CA GLU A 10 -0.76 -8.22 -4.56
C GLU A 10 -0.03 -6.90 -4.26
N ARG A 11 1.23 -6.97 -3.80
CA ARG A 11 2.05 -5.77 -3.56
C ARG A 11 2.36 -5.00 -4.83
N LEU A 12 2.65 -5.70 -5.92
CA LEU A 12 2.96 -5.07 -7.21
C LEU A 12 1.71 -4.36 -7.76
N GLU A 13 0.58 -5.05 -7.81
CA GLU A 13 -0.68 -4.46 -8.28
C GLU A 13 -1.11 -3.26 -7.42
N LEU A 14 -0.89 -3.33 -6.11
CA LEU A 14 -1.15 -2.20 -5.21
C LEU A 14 -0.22 -1.00 -5.50
N CYS A 15 1.06 -1.25 -5.78
CA CYS A 15 2.00 -0.19 -6.15
C CYS A 15 1.61 0.47 -7.49
N ASP A 16 1.27 -0.32 -8.50
CA ASP A 16 0.78 0.18 -9.80
C ASP A 16 -0.48 1.02 -9.63
N LEU A 17 -1.43 0.58 -8.78
CA LEU A 17 -2.64 1.36 -8.50
C LEU A 17 -2.33 2.72 -7.84
N PHE A 18 -1.38 2.76 -6.90
CA PHE A 18 -0.97 4.03 -6.29
C PHE A 18 -0.28 4.98 -7.28
N ASP A 19 0.49 4.45 -8.23
CA ASP A 19 1.12 5.24 -9.29
C ASP A 19 0.06 5.81 -10.27
N GLU A 20 -0.90 4.98 -10.67
CA GLU A 20 -1.98 5.36 -11.59
C GLU A 20 -2.89 6.46 -11.00
N LEU A 21 -3.31 6.29 -9.74
CA LEU A 21 -4.19 7.24 -9.05
C LEU A 21 -3.45 8.50 -8.59
N GLY A 22 -2.18 8.35 -8.24
CA GLY A 22 -1.35 9.39 -7.67
C GLY A 22 -1.59 9.61 -6.17
N PRO A 23 -0.65 10.31 -5.50
CA PRO A 23 -0.55 10.34 -4.04
C PRO A 23 -1.67 11.08 -3.32
N SER A 24 -2.38 11.99 -3.99
CA SER A 24 -3.38 12.86 -3.36
C SER A 24 -4.81 12.32 -3.38
N VAL A 25 -5.05 11.16 -4.00
CA VAL A 25 -6.39 10.58 -4.10
C VAL A 25 -6.90 10.19 -2.72
N PRO A 26 -8.14 10.59 -2.34
CA PRO A 26 -8.72 10.21 -1.06
C PRO A 26 -9.03 8.71 -1.03
N THR A 27 -8.83 8.10 0.13
CA THR A 27 -9.17 6.69 0.37
C THR A 27 -10.52 6.57 1.08
N LEU A 28 -10.97 5.33 1.32
CA LEU A 28 -12.15 5.06 2.16
C LEU A 28 -11.90 5.38 3.65
N LEU A 29 -10.64 5.51 4.06
CA LEU A 29 -10.28 5.97 5.39
C LEU A 29 -10.39 7.49 5.41
N GLU A 30 -11.33 8.02 6.19
CA GLU A 30 -11.59 9.45 6.25
C GLU A 30 -10.32 10.24 6.59
N GLY A 31 -10.01 11.24 5.77
CA GLY A 31 -8.84 12.10 5.95
C GLY A 31 -7.51 11.51 5.45
N TRP A 32 -7.51 10.29 4.90
CA TRP A 32 -6.29 9.66 4.38
C TRP A 32 -6.22 9.73 2.86
N THR A 33 -5.06 10.11 2.37
CA THR A 33 -4.69 10.04 0.96
C THR A 33 -4.04 8.69 0.62
N ALA A 34 -3.94 8.38 -0.67
CA ALA A 34 -3.18 7.25 -1.18
C ALA A 34 -1.73 7.23 -0.64
N HIS A 35 -1.10 8.41 -0.50
CA HIS A 35 0.21 8.53 0.12
C HIS A 35 0.22 8.11 1.60
N ASP A 36 -0.75 8.56 2.39
CA ASP A 36 -0.86 8.21 3.81
C ASP A 36 -1.06 6.69 3.99
N LEU A 37 -1.91 6.09 3.15
CA LEU A 37 -2.16 4.65 3.16
C LEU A 37 -0.91 3.86 2.78
N ALA A 38 -0.21 4.24 1.71
CA ALA A 38 1.04 3.59 1.30
C ALA A 38 2.11 3.69 2.40
N ALA A 39 2.27 4.87 3.00
CA ALA A 39 3.21 5.08 4.11
C ALA A 39 2.87 4.20 5.31
N HIS A 40 1.58 4.10 5.68
CA HIS A 40 1.15 3.27 6.79
C HIS A 40 1.42 1.77 6.57
N ILE A 41 1.17 1.26 5.37
CA ILE A 41 1.46 -0.14 5.02
C ILE A 41 2.96 -0.41 5.14
N VAL A 42 3.81 0.46 4.58
CA VAL A 42 5.27 0.33 4.67
C VAL A 42 5.75 0.39 6.12
N LEU A 43 5.20 1.29 6.93
CA LEU A 43 5.53 1.39 8.35
C LEU A 43 5.15 0.10 9.10
N ARG A 44 3.94 -0.42 8.88
CA ARG A 44 3.44 -1.65 9.50
C ARG A 44 4.27 -2.88 9.10
N GLU A 45 4.74 -2.95 7.86
CA GLU A 45 5.60 -4.04 7.40
C GLU A 45 7.00 -4.01 8.04
N ARG A 46 7.52 -2.81 8.32
CA ARG A 46 8.87 -2.61 8.88
C ARG A 46 8.88 -2.65 10.40
N ASP A 47 7.78 -2.27 11.03
CA ASP A 47 7.61 -2.21 12.48
C ASP A 47 6.22 -2.74 12.86
N LEU A 48 6.20 -3.95 13.42
CA LEU A 48 4.95 -4.61 13.82
C LEU A 48 4.23 -3.87 14.95
N ALA A 49 4.91 -3.00 15.70
CA ALA A 49 4.29 -2.17 16.75
C ALA A 49 3.64 -0.89 16.19
N ALA A 50 3.86 -0.54 14.91
CA ALA A 50 3.18 0.59 14.27
C ALA A 50 1.70 0.33 13.94
N GLY A 51 1.19 -0.88 14.19
CA GLY A 51 -0.20 -1.28 13.94
C GLY A 51 -1.10 -1.40 15.17
N VAL A 52 -0.67 -0.90 16.35
CA VAL A 52 -1.45 -0.94 17.60
C VAL A 52 -2.06 0.39 18.00
#